data_AF-A0A957SS44-F1
#
_entry.id   AF-A0A957SS44-F1
#
_cell.length_a   1.000
_cell.length_b   1.000
_cell.length_c   1.000
_cell.angle_alpha   90.00
_cell.angle_beta   90.00
_cell.angle_gamma   90.00
#
_symmetry.space_group_name_H-M   'P 1'
#
loop_
_entity.id
_entity.type
_entity.pdbx_description
1 polymer ?
#
loop_
_entity_poly.entity_id
_entity_poly.type
_entity_poly.pdbx_seq_one_letter_code
_entity_poly.pdbx_strand_id
1 'polypeptide(L)'
;ASEAEPTAAPEPTEAAEVAATSATESTPEPAADAPSTDIGAAGALAPEERNNLYSAPPPLSLVDGQYYYATIKTAKGDIKVQLFPQQAPKTVNNFVFLAREGFYNDTTFHRVLDGFMAQGGDPTGTGGGGPGYEFENESFPGLEFDRAGLLAMANRGPNTNGSQFFLTFGPADWLNGGYTIFGEVIEGLDVLDKLTRRDPNENPNFVGDAIETITIEQSDASVLPTPGPLPPTPTPTVTPTPYAPTSLDNTDRPLAAVPAAERVDYFNTAPEMVIDASKAYTALLTTSQGDITLALDSAGAPVAVNNFVVLANLGFYDGVPINQVSPGQALVFGSPDNVPIHDVGYGVAAELDVAQAPDVGSAAYIPLPPQESQVGFSSGSQVLLALVQPPAQAVANYSFFAKMVEGLDVLNALTTDDTIESVTISESE
;
A
#
# COMPACT_ATOMS: atom_id res chain seq x y z
N ALA A 1 41.53 -65.79 43.07
CA ALA A 1 41.36 -67.17 42.59
C ALA A 1 39.97 -67.27 41.99
N SER A 2 39.90 -67.79 40.76
CA SER A 2 38.72 -68.26 40.01
C SER A 2 37.61 -67.22 39.76
N GLU A 3 37.51 -66.63 38.55
CA GLU A 3 36.88 -67.19 37.34
C GLU A 3 35.43 -67.65 37.51
N ALA A 4 34.54 -67.01 36.74
CA ALA A 4 33.22 -67.51 36.37
C ALA A 4 32.91 -67.06 34.93
N GLU A 5 33.07 -67.98 34.00
CA GLU A 5 32.38 -68.06 32.70
C GLU A 5 30.89 -68.41 32.94
N PRO A 6 29.92 -68.22 32.00
CA PRO A 6 29.94 -68.97 30.74
C PRO A 6 29.35 -68.29 29.47
N THR A 7 30.00 -68.59 28.35
CA THR A 7 29.49 -69.14 27.07
C THR A 7 28.10 -68.71 26.55
N ALA A 8 28.06 -68.07 25.37
CA ALA A 8 26.87 -67.99 24.51
C ALA A 8 27.24 -67.93 23.00
N ALA A 9 26.63 -68.82 22.22
CA ALA A 9 26.29 -68.74 20.79
C ALA A 9 25.29 -69.88 20.51
N PRO A 10 24.26 -69.72 19.64
CA PRO A 10 24.45 -69.52 18.20
C PRO A 10 23.39 -68.65 17.46
N GLU A 11 23.66 -68.31 16.20
CA GLU A 11 22.72 -67.80 15.15
C GLU A 11 21.71 -68.90 14.69
N PRO A 12 20.52 -68.63 14.06
CA PRO A 12 20.40 -68.18 12.63
C PRO A 12 19.13 -67.39 12.16
N THR A 13 19.31 -66.65 11.06
CA THR A 13 18.53 -66.45 9.80
C THR A 13 16.97 -66.29 9.75
N GLU A 14 16.55 -65.13 9.22
CA GLU A 14 15.52 -64.83 8.16
C GLU A 14 14.06 -65.35 8.26
N ALA A 15 13.07 -64.43 8.20
CA ALA A 15 11.84 -64.50 7.37
C ALA A 15 10.91 -63.28 7.60
N ALA A 16 10.35 -62.76 6.50
CA ALA A 16 9.33 -61.72 6.45
C ALA A 16 7.90 -62.31 6.57
N GLU A 17 6.93 -61.60 7.19
CA GLU A 17 5.60 -61.28 6.60
C GLU A 17 4.63 -60.51 7.55
N VAL A 18 3.98 -59.50 6.97
CA VAL A 18 2.65 -58.86 7.16
C VAL A 18 2.03 -58.45 8.52
N ALA A 19 1.76 -57.13 8.55
CA ALA A 19 0.47 -56.46 8.80
C ALA A 19 -0.04 -56.23 10.24
N ALA A 20 -0.04 -54.95 10.65
CA ALA A 20 -1.16 -54.34 11.36
C ALA A 20 -1.17 -52.80 11.17
N THR A 21 -2.29 -52.34 10.64
CA THR A 21 -2.84 -50.99 10.51
C THR A 21 -2.57 -50.01 11.67
N SER A 22 -2.19 -48.76 11.34
CA SER A 22 -2.84 -47.54 11.86
C SER A 22 -2.32 -46.33 11.07
N ALA A 23 -3.13 -45.83 10.13
CA ALA A 23 -2.89 -44.54 9.48
C ALA A 23 -3.58 -43.46 10.32
N THR A 24 -2.79 -42.60 10.94
CA THR A 24 -3.24 -41.27 11.37
C THR A 24 -2.65 -40.30 10.36
N GLU A 25 -3.54 -39.69 9.58
CA GLU A 25 -3.25 -38.74 8.52
C GLU A 25 -2.81 -37.41 9.17
N SER A 26 -1.51 -37.11 9.08
CA SER A 26 -0.98 -35.78 9.38
C SER A 26 -0.83 -35.03 8.06
N THR A 27 -1.59 -33.95 7.92
CA THR A 27 -1.51 -32.98 6.80
C THR A 27 -0.08 -32.43 6.66
N PRO A 28 0.52 -32.40 5.46
CA PRO A 28 1.84 -31.81 5.27
C PRO A 28 1.79 -30.28 5.24
N GLU A 29 2.81 -29.67 5.85
CA GLU A 29 3.19 -28.26 5.81
C GLU A 29 3.39 -27.77 4.35
N PRO A 30 2.98 -26.54 3.98
CA PRO A 30 3.09 -26.07 2.61
C PRO A 30 4.57 -25.82 2.25
N ALA A 31 5.00 -26.39 1.14
CA ALA A 31 6.39 -26.32 0.68
C ALA A 31 6.70 -24.92 0.10
N ALA A 32 7.55 -24.17 0.79
CA ALA A 32 8.21 -22.98 0.24
C ALA A 32 9.22 -23.40 -0.85
N ASP A 33 9.27 -22.65 -1.95
CA ASP A 33 10.26 -22.85 -3.00
C ASP A 33 11.66 -22.48 -2.47
N ALA A 34 12.67 -23.32 -2.74
CA ALA A 34 14.01 -23.12 -2.19
C ALA A 34 14.66 -21.81 -2.71
N PRO A 35 15.42 -21.06 -1.87
CA PRO A 35 16.06 -19.82 -2.31
C PRO A 35 17.04 -20.10 -3.46
N SER A 36 16.87 -19.37 -4.57
CA SER A 36 17.77 -19.45 -5.72
C SER A 36 19.17 -18.94 -5.36
N THR A 37 20.19 -19.76 -5.61
CA THR A 37 21.61 -19.44 -5.38
C THR A 37 22.34 -18.99 -6.65
N ASP A 38 21.64 -18.77 -7.76
CA ASP A 38 22.26 -18.27 -8.99
C ASP A 38 22.57 -16.78 -8.86
N ILE A 39 23.86 -16.44 -8.87
CA ILE A 39 24.33 -15.05 -8.88
C ILE A 39 24.02 -14.48 -10.27
N GLY A 40 23.05 -13.57 -10.35
CA GLY A 40 22.72 -12.89 -11.61
C GLY A 40 23.84 -11.98 -12.12
N ALA A 41 23.61 -11.32 -13.25
CA ALA A 41 24.67 -10.71 -14.05
C ALA A 41 25.42 -9.57 -13.33
N ALA A 42 24.74 -8.83 -12.46
CA ALA A 42 25.37 -7.76 -11.68
C ALA A 42 26.34 -8.30 -10.61
N GLY A 43 26.01 -9.43 -9.98
CA GLY A 43 26.82 -10.04 -8.92
C GLY A 43 28.19 -10.53 -9.38
N ALA A 44 28.42 -10.66 -10.69
CA ALA A 44 29.72 -10.97 -11.28
C ALA A 44 30.69 -9.76 -11.33
N LEU A 45 30.18 -8.53 -11.15
CA LEU A 45 30.95 -7.29 -11.14
C LEU A 45 31.30 -6.87 -9.72
N ALA A 46 32.36 -6.09 -9.52
CA ALA A 46 32.59 -5.45 -8.23
C ALA A 46 31.49 -4.40 -7.95
N PRO A 47 31.14 -4.12 -6.68
CA PRO A 47 30.06 -3.20 -6.34
C PRO A 47 30.13 -1.86 -7.08
N GLU A 48 31.28 -1.19 -7.08
CA GLU A 48 31.45 0.12 -7.74
C GLU A 48 31.18 0.10 -9.25
N GLU A 49 31.45 -1.03 -9.93
CA GLU A 49 31.22 -1.21 -11.36
C GLU A 49 29.73 -1.36 -11.72
N ARG A 50 28.88 -1.61 -10.72
CA ARG A 50 27.42 -1.71 -10.89
C ARG A 50 26.73 -0.35 -10.84
N ASN A 51 27.45 0.73 -10.55
CA ASN A 51 26.89 2.07 -10.53
C ASN A 51 26.43 2.46 -11.95
N ASN A 52 25.15 2.83 -12.08
CA ASN A 52 24.50 3.11 -13.36
C ASN A 52 24.51 1.95 -14.37
N LEU A 53 24.43 0.70 -13.88
CA LEU A 53 24.48 -0.50 -14.72
C LEU A 53 23.26 -0.64 -15.65
N TYR A 54 22.09 -0.14 -15.27
CA TYR A 54 20.82 -0.29 -15.97
C TYR A 54 20.32 1.04 -16.54
N SER A 55 19.64 0.98 -17.68
CA SER A 55 19.12 2.17 -18.37
C SER A 55 17.65 2.49 -18.09
N ALA A 56 16.90 1.55 -17.50
CA ALA A 56 15.48 1.70 -17.19
C ALA A 56 15.07 0.72 -16.07
N PRO A 57 13.96 0.99 -15.36
CA PRO A 57 13.39 0.05 -14.41
C PRO A 57 13.03 -1.30 -15.08
N PRO A 58 13.14 -2.42 -14.36
CA PRO A 58 12.77 -3.73 -14.89
C PRO A 58 11.26 -3.83 -15.15
N PRO A 59 10.81 -4.59 -16.16
CA PRO A 59 9.39 -4.85 -16.35
C PRO A 59 8.81 -5.59 -15.14
N LEU A 60 7.51 -5.40 -14.89
CA LEU A 60 6.81 -6.10 -13.80
C LEU A 60 6.83 -7.61 -14.03
N SER A 61 7.37 -8.36 -13.06
CA SER A 61 7.55 -9.81 -13.13
C SER A 61 7.16 -10.54 -11.84
N LEU A 62 6.51 -9.82 -10.92
CA LEU A 62 5.96 -10.41 -9.70
C LEU A 62 4.79 -11.33 -10.06
N VAL A 63 4.65 -12.41 -9.30
CA VAL A 63 3.55 -13.35 -9.40
C VAL A 63 2.43 -12.86 -8.51
N ASP A 64 1.25 -12.70 -9.11
CA ASP A 64 0.07 -12.26 -8.38
C ASP A 64 -0.32 -13.26 -7.28
N GLY A 65 -0.81 -12.75 -6.16
CA GLY A 65 -1.18 -13.54 -4.98
C GLY A 65 -0.02 -14.15 -4.17
N GLN A 66 1.24 -13.93 -4.54
CA GLN A 66 2.39 -14.44 -3.77
C GLN A 66 3.01 -13.39 -2.84
N TYR A 67 3.51 -13.88 -1.71
CA TYR A 67 4.34 -13.11 -0.78
C TYR A 67 5.81 -13.26 -1.13
N TYR A 68 6.55 -12.19 -0.89
CA TYR A 68 7.99 -12.14 -1.13
C TYR A 68 8.71 -11.83 0.17
N TYR A 69 9.77 -12.57 0.45
CA TYR A 69 10.64 -12.36 1.59
C TYR A 69 12.05 -12.06 1.12
N ALA A 70 12.69 -11.08 1.75
CA ALA A 70 14.08 -10.75 1.52
C ALA A 70 14.90 -11.04 2.77
N THR A 71 15.95 -11.84 2.65
CA THR A 71 16.92 -12.07 3.74
C THR A 71 18.19 -11.32 3.42
N ILE A 72 18.45 -10.25 4.18
CA ILE A 72 19.66 -9.44 4.09
C ILE A 72 20.71 -10.08 4.99
N LYS A 73 21.74 -10.69 4.39
CA LYS A 73 22.83 -11.34 5.13
C LYS A 73 23.94 -10.36 5.44
N THR A 74 24.38 -10.33 6.69
CA THR A 74 25.49 -9.50 7.15
C THR A 74 26.36 -10.28 8.14
N ALA A 75 27.59 -9.83 8.35
CA ALA A 75 28.45 -10.40 9.40
C ALA A 75 27.89 -10.24 10.83
N LYS A 76 26.88 -9.37 11.03
CA LYS A 76 26.18 -9.18 12.32
C LYS A 76 25.03 -10.17 12.53
N GLY A 77 24.64 -10.89 11.47
CA GLY A 77 23.49 -11.78 11.43
C GLY A 77 22.59 -11.49 10.22
N ASP A 78 21.51 -12.24 10.12
CA ASP A 78 20.52 -12.12 9.05
C ASP A 78 19.36 -11.23 9.49
N ILE A 79 18.89 -10.36 8.59
CA ILE A 79 17.68 -9.55 8.75
C ILE A 79 16.69 -10.04 7.70
N LYS A 80 15.58 -10.64 8.15
CA LYS A 80 14.52 -11.12 7.25
C LYS A 80 13.38 -10.11 7.20
N VAL A 81 12.95 -9.76 6.00
CA VAL A 81 11.93 -8.76 5.71
C VAL A 81 10.82 -9.41 4.89
N GLN A 82 9.56 -9.20 5.27
CA GLN A 82 8.42 -9.46 4.39
C GLN A 82 8.19 -8.22 3.52
N LEU A 83 8.16 -8.40 2.20
CA LEU A 83 7.91 -7.33 1.23
C LEU A 83 6.40 -7.13 1.01
N PHE A 84 6.03 -5.96 0.52
CA PHE A 84 4.65 -5.52 0.31
C PHE A 84 4.30 -5.36 -1.18
N PRO A 85 4.26 -6.47 -1.96
CA PRO A 85 4.08 -6.41 -3.42
C PRO A 85 2.73 -5.84 -3.85
N GLN A 86 1.72 -5.89 -2.98
CA GLN A 86 0.39 -5.33 -3.24
C GLN A 86 0.36 -3.82 -3.01
N GLN A 87 1.09 -3.34 -2.00
CA GLN A 87 1.11 -1.92 -1.60
C GLN A 87 2.12 -1.10 -2.43
N ALA A 88 3.23 -1.72 -2.85
CA ALA A 88 4.30 -1.08 -3.61
C ALA A 88 4.84 -2.01 -4.72
N PRO A 89 4.02 -2.37 -5.73
CA PRO A 89 4.36 -3.37 -6.74
C PRO A 89 5.61 -3.01 -7.56
N LYS A 90 5.79 -1.75 -7.95
CA LYS A 90 6.96 -1.32 -8.75
C LYS A 90 8.22 -1.34 -7.91
N THR A 91 8.14 -0.87 -6.67
CA THR A 91 9.26 -0.88 -5.72
C THR A 91 9.68 -2.30 -5.36
N VAL A 92 8.74 -3.18 -5.03
CA VAL A 92 9.05 -4.58 -4.73
C VAL A 92 9.62 -5.28 -5.95
N ASN A 93 9.06 -5.07 -7.14
CA ASN A 93 9.61 -5.64 -8.38
C ASN A 93 11.05 -5.19 -8.63
N ASN A 94 11.32 -3.88 -8.48
CA ASN A 94 12.64 -3.30 -8.59
C ASN A 94 13.62 -3.95 -7.60
N PHE A 95 13.25 -4.01 -6.32
CA PHE A 95 14.11 -4.56 -5.27
C PHE A 95 14.39 -6.05 -5.48
N VAL A 96 13.37 -6.84 -5.81
CA VAL A 96 13.48 -8.28 -6.09
C VAL A 96 14.37 -8.54 -7.30
N PHE A 97 14.20 -7.77 -8.38
CA PHE A 97 15.05 -7.86 -9.56
C PHE A 97 16.52 -7.59 -9.21
N LEU A 98 16.81 -6.45 -8.56
CA LEU A 98 18.18 -6.08 -8.20
C LEU A 98 18.82 -7.09 -7.24
N ALA A 99 18.07 -7.62 -6.28
CA ALA A 99 18.54 -8.67 -5.37
C ALA A 99 18.89 -9.97 -6.13
N ARG A 100 18.01 -10.44 -7.03
CA ARG A 100 18.27 -11.62 -7.86
C ARG A 100 19.45 -11.44 -8.81
N GLU A 101 19.64 -10.24 -9.32
CA GLU A 101 20.80 -9.91 -10.14
C GLU A 101 22.12 -9.85 -9.34
N GLY A 102 22.06 -9.94 -8.00
CA GLY A 102 23.23 -9.80 -7.13
C GLY A 102 23.73 -8.36 -7.01
N PHE A 103 22.91 -7.37 -7.37
CA PHE A 103 23.28 -5.95 -7.38
C PHE A 103 23.73 -5.47 -5.99
N TYR A 104 23.08 -5.96 -4.93
CA TYR A 104 23.31 -5.57 -3.55
C TYR A 104 24.49 -6.30 -2.87
N ASN A 105 25.02 -7.37 -3.47
CA ASN A 105 26.09 -8.17 -2.87
C ASN A 105 27.34 -7.32 -2.62
N ASP A 106 27.94 -7.43 -1.45
CA ASP A 106 29.12 -6.66 -1.02
C ASP A 106 28.94 -5.13 -1.02
N THR A 107 27.70 -4.63 -1.14
CA THR A 107 27.41 -3.21 -0.86
C THR A 107 27.42 -2.96 0.64
N THR A 108 27.36 -1.70 1.09
CA THR A 108 27.41 -1.39 2.54
C THR A 108 26.19 -0.61 3.00
N PHE A 109 25.87 -0.77 4.28
CA PHE A 109 25.08 0.22 5.02
C PHE A 109 25.93 1.48 5.19
N HIS A 110 25.85 2.37 4.19
CA HIS A 110 26.75 3.51 4.08
C HIS A 110 26.37 4.69 4.99
N ARG A 111 25.16 4.66 5.56
CA ARG A 111 24.68 5.66 6.51
C ARG A 111 23.78 4.98 7.53
N VAL A 112 24.18 4.99 8.80
CA VAL A 112 23.45 4.38 9.91
C VAL A 112 23.39 5.38 11.05
N LEU A 113 22.23 6.02 11.21
CA LEU A 113 22.02 7.08 12.19
C LEU A 113 21.23 6.54 13.37
N ASP A 114 21.82 6.67 14.56
CA ASP A 114 21.23 6.16 15.80
C ASP A 114 19.84 6.75 16.06
N GLY A 115 18.89 5.90 16.45
CA GLY A 115 17.49 6.28 16.67
C GLY A 115 16.70 6.68 15.42
N PHE A 116 17.31 6.64 14.22
CA PHE A 116 16.63 6.99 12.97
C PHE A 116 16.57 5.80 12.01
N MET A 117 17.65 5.47 11.32
CA MET A 117 17.62 4.45 10.27
C MET A 117 19.01 3.89 9.91
N ALA A 118 18.99 2.73 9.25
CA ALA A 118 20.12 2.14 8.52
C ALA A 118 19.86 2.17 7.01
N GLN A 119 20.62 2.95 6.26
CA GLN A 119 20.51 3.14 4.81
C GLN A 119 21.63 2.39 4.07
N GLY A 120 21.23 1.64 3.03
CA GLY A 120 22.07 0.82 2.19
C GLY A 120 21.66 0.86 0.71
N GLY A 121 22.17 -0.09 -0.08
CA GLY A 121 21.78 -0.23 -1.49
C GLY A 121 22.47 0.72 -2.47
N ASP A 122 23.53 1.41 -2.04
CA ASP A 122 24.42 2.17 -2.92
C ASP A 122 25.62 1.29 -3.33
N PRO A 123 25.80 0.96 -4.63
CA PRO A 123 26.94 0.18 -5.12
C PRO A 123 28.31 0.85 -4.87
N THR A 124 28.34 2.18 -4.75
CA THR A 124 29.56 2.96 -4.49
C THR A 124 29.86 3.15 -3.01
N GLY A 125 28.86 2.94 -2.13
CA GLY A 125 28.97 3.20 -0.69
C GLY A 125 29.15 4.68 -0.30
N THR A 126 28.91 5.62 -1.22
CA THR A 126 29.10 7.07 -1.01
C THR A 126 27.82 7.79 -0.58
N GLY A 127 26.65 7.18 -0.79
CA GLY A 127 25.32 7.77 -0.74
C GLY A 127 24.85 8.38 -2.08
N GLY A 128 25.73 8.47 -3.08
CA GLY A 128 25.43 9.10 -4.38
C GLY A 128 25.15 8.15 -5.53
N GLY A 129 25.44 6.85 -5.38
CA GLY A 129 25.28 5.87 -6.46
C GLY A 129 23.88 5.29 -6.59
N GLY A 130 23.66 4.51 -7.64
CA GLY A 130 22.37 3.90 -7.93
C GLY A 130 22.38 2.97 -9.14
N PRO A 131 21.21 2.48 -9.56
CA PRO A 131 21.09 1.47 -10.62
C PRO A 131 21.20 2.08 -12.01
N GLY A 132 21.07 3.41 -12.17
CA GLY A 132 21.13 4.13 -13.45
C GLY A 132 19.80 4.66 -13.97
N TYR A 133 18.73 4.42 -13.22
CA TYR A 133 17.40 4.96 -13.49
C TYR A 133 16.75 5.47 -12.20
N GLU A 134 15.64 6.18 -12.38
CA GLU A 134 14.74 6.63 -11.33
C GLU A 134 13.30 6.17 -11.64
N PHE A 135 12.49 6.00 -10.60
CA PHE A 135 11.06 5.71 -10.73
C PHE A 135 10.25 6.38 -9.62
N GLU A 136 8.94 6.44 -9.85
CA GLU A 136 7.93 7.10 -9.02
C GLU A 136 7.83 6.54 -7.60
N ASN A 137 7.33 7.37 -6.69
CA ASN A 137 6.94 6.93 -5.35
C ASN A 137 5.62 6.16 -5.44
N GLU A 138 5.54 5.05 -4.72
CA GLU A 138 4.29 4.39 -4.36
C GLU A 138 3.99 4.69 -2.89
N SER A 139 2.77 5.14 -2.61
CA SER A 139 2.31 5.40 -1.24
C SER A 139 1.03 4.63 -1.00
N PHE A 140 0.98 3.88 0.10
CA PHE A 140 -0.19 3.13 0.51
C PHE A 140 -0.70 3.71 1.83
N PRO A 141 -1.88 4.34 1.88
CA PRO A 141 -2.35 4.91 3.14
C PRO A 141 -2.66 3.83 4.19
N GLY A 142 -2.43 4.18 5.46
CA GLY A 142 -2.31 3.22 6.56
C GLY A 142 -0.92 2.59 6.67
N LEU A 143 -0.07 2.70 5.65
CA LEU A 143 1.36 2.37 5.74
C LEU A 143 2.15 3.64 6.03
N GLU A 144 2.35 3.90 7.32
CA GLU A 144 3.05 5.05 7.85
C GLU A 144 4.34 4.62 8.55
N PHE A 145 5.26 5.57 8.73
CA PHE A 145 6.49 5.38 9.50
C PHE A 145 6.22 5.38 11.02
N ASP A 146 5.29 4.57 11.49
CA ASP A 146 4.79 4.56 12.88
C ASP A 146 5.57 3.64 13.83
N ARG A 147 6.50 2.83 13.30
CA ARG A 147 7.24 1.82 14.07
C ARG A 147 8.64 1.52 13.51
N ALA A 148 9.41 0.78 14.29
CA ALA A 148 10.72 0.26 13.90
C ALA A 148 10.60 -0.89 12.89
N GLY A 149 11.64 -1.12 12.10
CA GLY A 149 11.73 -2.25 11.19
C GLY A 149 11.03 -2.05 9.84
N LEU A 150 10.60 -0.83 9.50
CA LEU A 150 10.01 -0.55 8.20
C LEU A 150 11.11 -0.39 7.15
N LEU A 151 10.96 -1.10 6.03
CA LEU A 151 11.84 -1.02 4.86
C LEU A 151 11.23 -0.04 3.85
N ALA A 152 11.99 0.99 3.49
CA ALA A 152 11.56 2.02 2.56
C ALA A 152 12.64 2.45 1.57
N MET A 153 12.24 2.99 0.42
CA MET A 153 13.16 3.50 -0.58
C MET A 153 13.77 4.82 -0.14
N ALA A 154 15.08 4.98 -0.29
CA ALA A 154 15.71 6.29 -0.22
C ALA A 154 15.57 7.00 -1.58
N ASN A 155 15.36 8.31 -1.55
CA ASN A 155 15.24 9.14 -2.74
C ASN A 155 15.90 10.52 -2.54
N ARG A 156 16.02 11.29 -3.62
CA ARG A 156 16.57 12.67 -3.64
C ARG A 156 15.47 13.73 -3.75
N GLY A 157 14.24 13.34 -3.45
CA GLY A 157 13.02 14.07 -3.74
C GLY A 157 11.94 13.12 -4.29
N PRO A 158 10.67 13.54 -4.30
CA PRO A 158 9.58 12.69 -4.78
C PRO A 158 9.86 12.13 -6.18
N ASN A 159 9.54 10.85 -6.39
CA ASN A 159 9.65 10.15 -7.66
C ASN A 159 11.09 9.98 -8.19
N THR A 160 12.07 9.87 -7.30
CA THR A 160 13.47 9.63 -7.64
C THR A 160 14.02 8.35 -7.00
N ASN A 161 13.18 7.31 -6.89
CA ASN A 161 13.57 6.03 -6.31
C ASN A 161 14.53 5.28 -7.24
N GLY A 162 15.52 4.61 -6.67
CA GLY A 162 16.51 3.83 -7.42
C GLY A 162 16.78 2.48 -6.78
N SER A 163 18.01 2.28 -6.28
CA SER A 163 18.41 1.04 -5.59
C SER A 163 18.56 1.21 -4.09
N GLN A 164 18.75 2.45 -3.61
CA GLN A 164 19.00 2.73 -2.21
C GLN A 164 17.73 2.55 -1.38
N PHE A 165 17.87 1.95 -0.21
CA PHE A 165 16.79 1.69 0.74
C PHE A 165 17.27 1.98 2.15
N PHE A 166 16.34 2.10 3.10
CA PHE A 166 16.64 2.19 4.51
C PHE A 166 15.67 1.38 5.37
N LEU A 167 16.15 0.97 6.54
CA LEU A 167 15.39 0.30 7.60
C LEU A 167 15.27 1.24 8.80
N THR A 168 14.06 1.45 9.33
CA THR A 168 13.84 2.33 10.48
C THR A 168 14.25 1.66 11.81
N PHE A 169 14.84 2.44 12.73
CA PHE A 169 15.07 2.00 14.12
C PHE A 169 13.89 2.33 15.04
N GLY A 170 12.96 3.16 14.59
CA GLY A 170 11.80 3.62 15.35
C GLY A 170 10.84 4.42 14.47
N PRO A 171 9.79 5.01 15.05
CA PRO A 171 8.85 5.88 14.34
C PRO A 171 9.57 7.09 13.70
N ALA A 172 9.16 7.45 12.49
CA ALA A 172 9.75 8.50 11.67
C ALA A 172 8.69 9.24 10.83
N ASP A 173 7.60 9.67 11.46
CA ASP A 173 6.40 10.26 10.82
C ASP A 173 6.70 11.42 9.84
N TRP A 174 7.80 12.16 10.04
CA TRP A 174 8.22 13.23 9.13
C TRP A 174 8.63 12.75 7.73
N LEU A 175 8.77 11.44 7.54
CA LEU A 175 9.01 10.81 6.24
C LEU A 175 7.71 10.44 5.50
N ASN A 176 6.55 10.47 6.18
CA ASN A 176 5.26 10.13 5.57
C ASN A 176 4.98 11.01 4.35
N GLY A 177 4.47 10.40 3.28
CA GLY A 177 4.18 11.06 2.00
C GLY A 177 5.40 11.37 1.12
N GLY A 178 6.62 11.23 1.64
CA GLY A 178 7.86 11.50 0.90
C GLY A 178 8.59 10.26 0.38
N TYR A 179 8.35 9.09 0.97
CA TYR A 179 9.11 7.85 0.72
C TYR A 179 8.18 6.65 0.64
N THR A 180 8.55 5.67 -0.20
CA THR A 180 7.79 4.43 -0.39
C THR A 180 8.21 3.39 0.63
N ILE A 181 7.31 3.01 1.53
CA ILE A 181 7.45 1.84 2.39
C ILE A 181 7.06 0.61 1.59
N PHE A 182 7.90 -0.41 1.56
CA PHE A 182 7.71 -1.60 0.73
C PHE A 182 8.04 -2.93 1.43
N GLY A 183 8.30 -2.90 2.74
CA GLY A 183 8.42 -4.11 3.55
C GLY A 183 8.56 -3.83 5.04
N GLU A 184 8.59 -4.90 5.84
CA GLU A 184 8.77 -4.87 7.29
C GLU A 184 9.62 -6.04 7.77
N VAL A 185 10.52 -5.77 8.71
CA VAL A 185 11.39 -6.78 9.33
C VAL A 185 10.55 -7.74 10.15
N ILE A 186 10.65 -9.03 9.83
CA ILE A 186 9.96 -10.13 10.53
C ILE A 186 10.90 -10.89 11.46
N GLU A 187 12.20 -10.92 11.16
CA GLU A 187 13.23 -11.56 11.99
C GLU A 187 14.52 -10.72 11.92
N GLY A 188 15.27 -10.66 13.02
CA GLY A 188 16.55 -9.94 13.05
C GLY A 188 16.45 -8.45 13.36
N LEU A 189 15.39 -7.98 14.04
CA LEU A 189 15.36 -6.61 14.59
C LEU A 189 16.54 -6.33 15.54
N ASP A 190 16.96 -7.32 16.32
CA ASP A 190 18.13 -7.22 17.19
C ASP A 190 19.46 -7.19 16.40
N VAL A 191 19.49 -7.79 15.21
CA VAL A 191 20.62 -7.71 14.28
C VAL A 191 20.68 -6.33 13.64
N LEU A 192 19.54 -5.80 13.21
CA LEU A 192 19.40 -4.44 12.69
C LEU A 192 19.95 -3.42 13.71
N ASP A 193 19.62 -3.55 14.99
CA ASP A 193 20.13 -2.65 16.02
C ASP A 193 21.65 -2.76 16.26
N LYS A 194 22.24 -3.94 15.99
CA LYS A 194 23.69 -4.18 16.08
C LYS A 194 24.49 -3.62 14.89
N LEU A 195 23.83 -3.11 13.86
CA LEU A 195 24.52 -2.44 12.75
C LEU A 195 25.30 -1.24 13.27
N THR A 196 26.55 -1.17 12.82
CA THR A 196 27.54 -0.19 13.24
C THR A 196 27.08 1.20 12.82
N ARG A 197 26.87 2.07 13.81
CA ARG A 197 26.50 3.48 13.58
C ARG A 197 27.57 4.19 12.74
N ARG A 198 27.12 4.91 11.72
CA ARG A 198 27.97 5.59 10.74
C ARG A 198 27.25 6.83 10.23
N ASP A 199 27.74 8.00 10.62
CA ASP A 199 27.40 9.25 9.95
C ASP A 199 28.49 9.59 8.91
N PRO A 200 28.18 9.56 7.60
CA PRO A 200 29.15 9.89 6.57
C PRO A 200 29.63 11.36 6.61
N ASN A 201 28.89 12.26 7.26
CA ASN A 201 29.32 13.65 7.44
C ASN A 201 30.39 13.79 8.52
N GLU A 202 30.31 12.97 9.58
CA GLU A 202 31.29 12.98 10.66
C GLU A 202 32.50 12.10 10.34
N ASN A 203 32.27 10.94 9.70
CA ASN A 203 33.28 9.92 9.44
C ASN A 203 33.22 9.43 7.98
N PRO A 204 33.64 10.25 6.99
CA PRO A 204 33.46 9.94 5.57
C PRO A 204 34.24 8.70 5.11
N ASN A 205 35.36 8.37 5.76
CA ASN A 205 36.22 7.24 5.39
C ASN A 205 35.90 5.95 6.15
N PHE A 206 34.98 5.98 7.10
CA PHE A 206 34.60 4.78 7.84
C PHE A 206 33.75 3.88 6.96
N VAL A 207 34.10 2.59 6.83
CA VAL A 207 33.31 1.64 6.04
C VAL A 207 32.26 1.01 6.94
N GLY A 208 31.00 1.07 6.51
CA GLY A 208 29.86 0.49 7.24
C GLY A 208 29.81 -1.03 7.08
N ASP A 209 28.89 -1.67 7.79
CA ASP A 209 28.69 -3.12 7.67
C ASP A 209 28.28 -3.49 6.24
N ALA A 210 28.85 -4.59 5.75
CA ALA A 210 28.57 -5.12 4.43
C ALA A 210 27.25 -5.88 4.39
N ILE A 211 26.51 -5.70 3.30
CA ILE A 211 25.42 -6.55 2.85
C ILE A 211 26.08 -7.66 2.02
N GLU A 212 26.32 -8.82 2.62
CA GLU A 212 26.98 -9.94 1.95
C GLU A 212 26.15 -10.41 0.76
N THR A 213 24.84 -10.58 0.97
CA THR A 213 23.88 -10.84 -0.09
C THR A 213 22.45 -10.54 0.36
N ILE A 214 21.53 -10.41 -0.60
CA ILE A 214 20.09 -10.37 -0.36
C ILE A 214 19.45 -11.51 -1.15
N THR A 215 18.88 -12.49 -0.46
CA THR A 215 18.16 -13.60 -1.10
C THR A 215 16.66 -13.37 -1.08
N ILE A 216 15.98 -13.72 -2.18
CA ILE A 216 14.52 -13.58 -2.29
C ILE A 216 13.86 -14.97 -2.23
N GLU A 217 12.92 -15.13 -1.30
CA GLU A 217 12.05 -16.31 -1.17
C GLU A 217 10.62 -15.92 -1.57
N GLN A 218 9.92 -16.84 -2.23
CA GLN A 218 8.49 -16.71 -2.53
C GLN A 218 7.69 -17.65 -1.62
N SER A 219 6.46 -17.26 -1.28
CA SER A 219 5.60 -18.03 -0.40
C SER A 219 4.13 -17.74 -0.69
N ASP A 220 3.29 -18.74 -0.45
CA ASP A 220 1.83 -18.58 -0.47
C ASP A 220 1.28 -17.99 0.85
N ALA A 221 2.13 -17.82 1.86
CA ALA A 221 1.73 -17.36 3.20
C ALA A 221 2.51 -16.15 3.69
N SER A 222 1.79 -15.21 4.34
CA SER A 222 2.33 -14.13 5.15
C SER A 222 2.62 -14.59 6.58
N VAL A 223 3.72 -14.14 7.18
CA VAL A 223 4.06 -14.38 8.60
C VAL A 223 3.85 -13.17 9.49
N LEU A 224 3.79 -11.96 8.90
CA LEU A 224 3.20 -10.83 9.59
C LEU A 224 1.72 -11.10 9.82
N PRO A 225 1.12 -10.60 10.92
CA PRO A 225 -0.33 -10.50 10.96
C PRO A 225 -0.72 -9.79 9.66
N THR A 226 -1.61 -10.40 8.88
CA THR A 226 -2.15 -9.76 7.69
C THR A 226 -2.46 -8.32 8.11
N PRO A 227 -1.87 -7.27 7.48
CA PRO A 227 -2.54 -5.99 7.48
C PRO A 227 -3.99 -6.35 7.15
N GLY A 228 -4.94 -6.04 8.04
CA GLY A 228 -6.27 -6.68 8.07
C GLY A 228 -6.73 -6.94 6.64
N PRO A 229 -7.11 -8.19 6.31
CA PRO A 229 -6.99 -8.73 4.96
C PRO A 229 -7.40 -7.69 3.93
N LEU A 230 -6.57 -7.45 2.91
CA LEU A 230 -7.14 -6.91 1.68
C LEU A 230 -8.38 -7.76 1.39
N PRO A 231 -9.55 -7.16 1.12
CA PRO A 231 -10.66 -7.96 0.65
C PRO A 231 -10.14 -8.82 -0.52
N PRO A 232 -10.61 -10.07 -0.65
CA PRO A 232 -10.16 -10.93 -1.72
C PRO A 232 -10.23 -10.14 -3.02
N THR A 233 -9.12 -10.03 -3.76
CA THR A 233 -9.17 -9.53 -5.13
C THR A 233 -10.30 -10.28 -5.80
N PRO A 234 -11.40 -9.62 -6.18
CA PRO A 234 -12.48 -10.32 -6.82
C PRO A 234 -11.86 -10.93 -8.07
N THR A 235 -11.80 -12.26 -8.12
CA THR A 235 -11.64 -12.94 -9.40
C THR A 235 -12.73 -12.34 -10.28
N PRO A 236 -12.41 -11.66 -11.41
CA PRO A 236 -13.41 -10.99 -12.20
C PRO A 236 -14.43 -12.06 -12.58
N THR A 237 -15.60 -11.99 -11.94
CA THR A 237 -16.68 -12.90 -12.23
C THR A 237 -17.07 -12.56 -13.65
N VAL A 238 -17.13 -13.56 -14.52
CA VAL A 238 -17.27 -13.44 -15.99
C VAL A 238 -18.68 -12.95 -16.42
N THR A 239 -19.32 -12.15 -15.58
CA THR A 239 -20.59 -11.47 -15.82
C THR A 239 -20.26 -9.99 -15.98
N PRO A 240 -20.71 -9.29 -17.04
CA PRO A 240 -20.43 -7.86 -17.21
C PRO A 240 -20.85 -7.10 -15.95
N THR A 241 -19.89 -6.49 -15.26
CA THR A 241 -20.13 -5.58 -14.13
C THR A 241 -21.08 -4.47 -14.60
N PRO A 242 -22.13 -4.12 -13.83
CA PRO A 242 -23.19 -3.24 -14.33
C PRO A 242 -22.65 -1.85 -14.68
N TYR A 243 -23.33 -1.17 -15.60
CA TYR A 243 -23.22 0.28 -15.73
C TYR A 243 -23.89 0.92 -14.52
N ALA A 244 -23.34 2.03 -14.01
CA ALA A 244 -24.07 2.83 -13.03
C ALA A 244 -25.44 3.21 -13.63
N PRO A 245 -26.57 2.94 -12.94
CA PRO A 245 -27.89 3.17 -13.48
C PRO A 245 -28.10 4.64 -13.86
N THR A 246 -28.78 4.85 -14.98
CA THR A 246 -29.04 6.16 -15.57
C THR A 246 -30.36 6.77 -15.07
N SER A 247 -30.85 6.39 -13.89
CA SER A 247 -32.05 6.96 -13.25
C SER A 247 -31.90 7.05 -11.74
N LEU A 248 -32.44 8.13 -11.16
CA LEU A 248 -32.47 8.41 -9.72
C LEU A 248 -33.71 7.81 -9.02
N ASP A 249 -34.64 7.19 -9.76
CA ASP A 249 -35.91 6.67 -9.21
C ASP A 249 -35.75 5.37 -8.40
N ASN A 250 -34.50 4.93 -8.16
CA ASN A 250 -34.19 3.66 -7.53
C ASN A 250 -34.30 3.79 -6.00
N THR A 251 -35.52 3.76 -5.47
CA THR A 251 -35.77 3.85 -4.02
C THR A 251 -35.19 2.68 -3.23
N ASP A 252 -34.79 1.60 -3.92
CA ASP A 252 -34.37 0.35 -3.32
C ASP A 252 -32.90 0.33 -2.87
N ARG A 253 -32.15 1.45 -2.97
CA ARG A 253 -30.73 1.62 -2.53
C ARG A 253 -29.93 0.30 -2.54
N PRO A 254 -29.82 -0.37 -3.71
CA PRO A 254 -29.44 -1.78 -3.77
C PRO A 254 -28.04 -2.09 -3.22
N LEU A 255 -27.13 -1.11 -3.23
CA LEU A 255 -25.78 -1.30 -2.69
C LEU A 255 -25.72 -1.20 -1.17
N ALA A 256 -26.70 -0.57 -0.51
CA ALA A 256 -26.73 -0.51 0.95
C ALA A 256 -26.77 -1.91 1.61
N ALA A 257 -27.30 -2.91 0.90
CA ALA A 257 -27.31 -4.31 1.35
C ALA A 257 -26.04 -5.10 0.99
N VAL A 258 -25.21 -4.58 0.08
CA VAL A 258 -23.91 -5.18 -0.29
C VAL A 258 -22.87 -4.68 0.69
N PRO A 259 -22.01 -5.52 1.30
CA PRO A 259 -20.94 -5.03 2.18
C PRO A 259 -20.05 -4.01 1.47
N ALA A 260 -19.64 -2.92 2.15
CA ALA A 260 -18.86 -1.85 1.53
C ALA A 260 -17.60 -2.38 0.82
N ALA A 261 -16.86 -3.29 1.45
CA ALA A 261 -15.66 -3.87 0.86
C ALA A 261 -15.88 -4.69 -0.44
N GLU A 262 -17.12 -5.13 -0.72
CA GLU A 262 -17.48 -5.81 -1.98
C GLU A 262 -17.85 -4.82 -3.11
N ARG A 263 -17.83 -3.51 -2.83
CA ARG A 263 -18.16 -2.44 -3.79
C ARG A 263 -16.93 -1.82 -4.47
N VAL A 264 -15.75 -2.43 -4.28
CA VAL A 264 -14.53 -2.06 -5.01
C VAL A 264 -14.70 -2.37 -6.49
N ASP A 265 -14.38 -1.41 -7.35
CA ASP A 265 -14.47 -1.52 -8.81
C ASP A 265 -15.84 -2.00 -9.31
N TYR A 266 -16.90 -1.64 -8.56
CA TYR A 266 -18.26 -2.16 -8.79
C TYR A 266 -18.87 -1.71 -10.12
N PHE A 267 -18.46 -0.56 -10.64
CA PHE A 267 -18.93 0.00 -11.90
C PHE A 267 -17.78 0.25 -12.87
N ASN A 268 -17.97 -0.10 -14.14
CA ASN A 268 -16.93 0.09 -15.17
C ASN A 268 -17.00 1.47 -15.85
N THR A 269 -18.03 2.28 -15.58
CA THR A 269 -18.25 3.56 -16.27
C THR A 269 -19.04 4.51 -15.38
N ALA A 270 -18.67 5.79 -15.42
CA ALA A 270 -19.39 6.86 -14.73
C ALA A 270 -20.85 6.95 -15.19
N PRO A 271 -21.78 7.34 -14.30
CA PRO A 271 -23.18 7.51 -14.66
C PRO A 271 -23.37 8.65 -15.67
N GLU A 272 -24.40 8.50 -16.51
CA GLU A 272 -24.85 9.60 -17.35
C GLU A 272 -25.40 10.76 -16.50
N MET A 273 -25.45 11.96 -17.09
CA MET A 273 -26.05 13.13 -16.45
C MET A 273 -27.56 12.94 -16.29
N VAL A 274 -28.01 12.81 -15.04
CA VAL A 274 -29.42 12.57 -14.67
C VAL A 274 -29.98 13.64 -13.74
N ILE A 275 -29.11 14.37 -13.02
CA ILE A 275 -29.55 15.50 -12.20
C ILE A 275 -29.97 16.69 -13.07
N ASP A 276 -30.91 17.47 -12.55
CA ASP A 276 -31.19 18.82 -13.05
C ASP A 276 -30.23 19.81 -12.38
N ALA A 277 -29.22 20.29 -13.13
CA ALA A 277 -28.21 21.23 -12.65
C ALA A 277 -28.77 22.61 -12.24
N SER A 278 -30.04 22.91 -12.55
CA SER A 278 -30.70 24.15 -12.11
C SER A 278 -31.28 24.07 -10.70
N LYS A 279 -31.37 22.87 -10.12
CA LYS A 279 -31.93 22.64 -8.79
C LYS A 279 -30.86 22.57 -7.71
N ALA A 280 -31.29 22.81 -6.47
CA ALA A 280 -30.43 22.65 -5.30
C ALA A 280 -30.52 21.22 -4.75
N TYR A 281 -29.36 20.67 -4.38
CA TYR A 281 -29.25 19.36 -3.74
C TYR A 281 -28.50 19.51 -2.42
N THR A 282 -28.97 18.77 -1.42
CA THR A 282 -28.31 18.66 -0.11
C THR A 282 -28.06 17.19 0.17
N ALA A 283 -26.88 16.88 0.69
CA ALA A 283 -26.53 15.55 1.17
C ALA A 283 -26.46 15.55 2.70
N LEU A 284 -27.18 14.62 3.33
CA LEU A 284 -27.06 14.32 4.74
C LEU A 284 -26.21 13.05 4.89
N LEU A 285 -25.04 13.20 5.50
CA LEU A 285 -24.13 12.13 5.85
C LEU A 285 -24.34 11.81 7.34
N THR A 286 -24.93 10.65 7.63
CA THR A 286 -25.03 10.14 9.00
C THR A 286 -23.77 9.34 9.29
N THR A 287 -23.10 9.67 10.39
CA THR A 287 -21.84 9.02 10.83
C THR A 287 -22.00 8.48 12.25
N SER A 288 -21.06 7.64 12.69
CA SER A 288 -21.01 7.15 14.07
C SER A 288 -20.87 8.25 15.13
N GLN A 289 -20.42 9.45 14.76
CA GLN A 289 -20.27 10.61 15.65
C GLN A 289 -21.42 11.62 15.55
N GLY A 290 -22.34 11.45 14.59
CA GLY A 290 -23.45 12.36 14.32
C GLY A 290 -23.62 12.72 12.84
N ASP A 291 -24.43 13.73 12.58
CA ASP A 291 -24.81 14.11 11.22
C ASP A 291 -23.98 15.27 10.68
N ILE A 292 -23.67 15.19 9.38
CA ILE A 292 -23.03 16.24 8.59
C ILE A 292 -23.93 16.57 7.39
N THR A 293 -24.19 17.86 7.17
CA THR A 293 -25.02 18.32 6.05
C THR A 293 -24.16 19.09 5.05
N LEU A 294 -24.18 18.66 3.79
CA LEU A 294 -23.48 19.30 2.66
C LEU A 294 -24.48 19.89 1.66
N ALA A 295 -24.30 21.16 1.29
CA ALA A 295 -24.95 21.76 0.13
C ALA A 295 -24.11 21.47 -1.12
N LEU A 296 -24.71 20.89 -2.16
CA LEU A 296 -24.02 20.49 -3.39
C LEU A 296 -24.12 21.60 -4.46
N ASP A 297 -23.00 21.92 -5.12
CA ASP A 297 -22.90 22.95 -6.15
C ASP A 297 -23.17 22.38 -7.55
N SER A 298 -24.43 22.03 -7.81
CA SER A 298 -24.88 21.44 -9.08
C SER A 298 -24.69 22.36 -10.29
N ALA A 299 -24.60 23.67 -10.07
CA ALA A 299 -24.38 24.66 -11.12
C ALA A 299 -22.89 24.83 -11.46
N GLY A 300 -22.01 24.80 -10.46
CA GLY A 300 -20.56 24.95 -10.62
C GLY A 300 -19.83 23.65 -10.96
N ALA A 301 -20.33 22.51 -10.47
CA ALA A 301 -19.72 21.18 -10.68
C ALA A 301 -20.78 20.10 -10.99
N PRO A 302 -21.54 20.24 -12.10
CA PRO A 302 -22.63 19.33 -12.44
C PRO A 302 -22.21 17.86 -12.58
N VAL A 303 -21.03 17.56 -13.16
CA VAL A 303 -20.56 16.18 -13.34
C VAL A 303 -20.24 15.54 -11.98
N ALA A 304 -19.51 16.27 -11.12
CA ALA A 304 -19.15 15.80 -9.80
C ALA A 304 -20.37 15.58 -8.90
N VAL A 305 -21.33 16.53 -8.90
CA VAL A 305 -22.58 16.42 -8.15
C VAL A 305 -23.43 15.28 -8.69
N ASN A 306 -23.57 15.12 -10.01
CA ASN A 306 -24.31 14.02 -10.61
C ASN A 306 -23.78 12.67 -10.13
N ASN A 307 -22.46 12.49 -10.21
CA ASN A 307 -21.81 11.29 -9.77
C ASN A 307 -22.06 11.00 -8.28
N PHE A 308 -21.89 12.01 -7.41
CA PHE A 308 -22.10 11.86 -5.98
C PHE A 308 -23.54 11.46 -5.64
N VAL A 309 -24.52 12.14 -6.27
CA VAL A 309 -25.95 11.91 -6.06
C VAL A 309 -26.36 10.50 -6.50
N VAL A 310 -25.90 10.05 -7.66
CA VAL A 310 -26.20 8.69 -8.15
C VAL A 310 -25.63 7.64 -7.19
N LEU A 311 -24.36 7.77 -6.79
CA LEU A 311 -23.74 6.81 -5.86
C LEU A 311 -24.41 6.81 -4.48
N ALA A 312 -24.76 7.97 -3.94
CA ALA A 312 -25.49 8.09 -2.67
C ALA A 312 -26.88 7.44 -2.74
N ASN A 313 -27.64 7.66 -3.82
CA ASN A 313 -28.95 7.06 -4.01
C ASN A 313 -28.92 5.55 -4.23
N LEU A 314 -27.78 5.01 -4.69
CA LEU A 314 -27.59 3.56 -4.76
C LEU A 314 -27.20 2.95 -3.41
N GLY A 315 -26.83 3.76 -2.41
CA GLY A 315 -26.30 3.32 -1.13
C GLY A 315 -24.81 2.96 -1.19
N PHE A 316 -24.06 3.46 -2.18
CA PHE A 316 -22.64 3.14 -2.34
C PHE A 316 -21.79 3.57 -1.14
N TYR A 317 -22.13 4.69 -0.50
CA TYR A 317 -21.40 5.24 0.65
C TYR A 317 -21.84 4.63 2.00
N ASP A 318 -22.88 3.79 2.03
CA ASP A 318 -23.45 3.28 3.27
C ASP A 318 -22.52 2.22 3.89
N GLY A 319 -22.08 2.46 5.12
CA GLY A 319 -21.10 1.62 5.82
C GLY A 319 -19.67 1.78 5.35
N VAL A 320 -19.35 2.81 4.55
CA VAL A 320 -17.97 3.10 4.13
C VAL A 320 -17.20 3.72 5.29
N PRO A 321 -15.98 3.25 5.61
CA PRO A 321 -15.18 3.83 6.68
C PRO A 321 -14.69 5.25 6.36
N ILE A 322 -14.37 6.00 7.40
CA ILE A 322 -13.52 7.19 7.25
C ILE A 322 -12.12 6.70 6.89
N ASN A 323 -11.68 6.99 5.67
CA ASN A 323 -10.45 6.41 5.12
C ASN A 323 -9.18 7.04 5.67
N GLN A 324 -9.21 8.35 5.90
CA GLN A 324 -8.07 9.09 6.40
C GLN A 324 -8.56 10.31 7.16
N VAL A 325 -7.89 10.62 8.27
CA VAL A 325 -8.01 11.91 8.94
C VAL A 325 -6.61 12.50 9.03
N SER A 326 -6.40 13.64 8.38
CA SER A 326 -5.16 14.40 8.47
C SER A 326 -5.41 15.65 9.30
N PRO A 327 -5.05 15.64 10.61
CA PRO A 327 -5.28 16.78 11.49
C PRO A 327 -4.67 18.06 10.91
N GLY A 328 -5.50 19.10 10.76
CA GLY A 328 -5.07 20.37 10.18
C GLY A 328 -5.04 20.40 8.65
N GLN A 329 -5.60 19.40 7.96
CA GLN A 329 -5.75 19.40 6.51
C GLN A 329 -7.17 19.02 6.10
N ALA A 330 -7.50 17.72 6.19
CA ALA A 330 -8.74 17.18 5.65
C ALA A 330 -9.04 15.78 6.19
N LEU A 331 -10.27 15.35 5.97
CA LEU A 331 -10.73 13.97 6.14
C LEU A 331 -11.10 13.41 4.76
N VAL A 332 -10.88 12.11 4.55
CA VAL A 332 -11.22 11.40 3.31
C VAL A 332 -12.17 10.25 3.62
N PHE A 333 -13.18 10.06 2.78
CA PHE A 333 -14.05 8.87 2.77
C PHE A 333 -14.34 8.46 1.32
N GLY A 334 -14.95 7.28 1.11
CA GLY A 334 -15.40 6.84 -0.21
C GLY A 334 -14.58 5.73 -0.86
N SER A 335 -13.47 5.30 -0.25
CA SER A 335 -12.84 4.01 -0.57
C SER A 335 -13.61 2.90 0.17
N PRO A 336 -14.24 1.94 -0.53
CA PRO A 336 -15.23 1.05 0.08
C PRO A 336 -14.66 0.04 1.08
N ASP A 337 -13.39 -0.34 0.92
CA ASP A 337 -12.68 -1.33 1.72
C ASP A 337 -11.53 -0.72 2.54
N ASN A 338 -11.48 0.61 2.61
CA ASN A 338 -10.37 1.35 3.21
C ASN A 338 -9.02 1.20 2.50
N VAL A 339 -9.01 0.68 1.27
CA VAL A 339 -7.82 0.63 0.43
C VAL A 339 -7.79 1.87 -0.48
N PRO A 340 -6.79 2.74 -0.39
CA PRO A 340 -6.90 4.09 -0.95
C PRO A 340 -6.70 4.20 -2.47
N ILE A 341 -6.26 3.12 -3.11
CA ILE A 341 -6.28 3.01 -4.58
C ILE A 341 -7.62 2.46 -5.09
N HIS A 342 -8.42 1.85 -4.21
CA HIS A 342 -9.70 1.28 -4.57
C HIS A 342 -10.77 2.36 -4.59
N ASP A 343 -11.56 2.27 -5.63
CA ASP A 343 -12.54 3.27 -6.02
C ASP A 343 -13.81 2.52 -6.47
N VAL A 344 -14.76 3.25 -6.99
CA VAL A 344 -15.99 2.73 -7.59
C VAL A 344 -15.77 2.01 -8.93
N GLY A 345 -14.56 2.08 -9.50
CA GLY A 345 -14.16 1.41 -10.75
C GLY A 345 -14.02 2.32 -11.98
N TYR A 346 -14.24 3.62 -11.79
CA TYR A 346 -14.00 4.65 -12.80
C TYR A 346 -13.53 5.94 -12.14
N GLY A 347 -12.92 6.83 -12.92
CA GLY A 347 -12.74 8.23 -12.53
C GLY A 347 -13.76 9.15 -13.21
N VAL A 348 -13.89 10.37 -12.70
CA VAL A 348 -14.72 11.42 -13.31
C VAL A 348 -13.85 12.56 -13.84
N ALA A 349 -14.33 13.23 -14.88
CA ALA A 349 -13.67 14.43 -15.39
C ALA A 349 -13.67 15.52 -14.30
N ALA A 350 -12.51 16.13 -14.05
CA ALA A 350 -12.40 17.17 -13.05
C ALA A 350 -13.00 18.49 -13.56
N GLU A 351 -13.89 19.07 -12.76
CA GLU A 351 -14.47 20.40 -12.99
C GLU A 351 -13.69 21.40 -12.10
N LEU A 352 -12.68 22.05 -12.70
CA LEU A 352 -11.69 22.87 -11.99
C LEU A 352 -12.05 24.37 -11.93
N ASP A 353 -13.10 24.79 -12.65
CA ASP A 353 -13.58 26.18 -12.70
C ASP A 353 -14.56 26.46 -11.56
N VAL A 354 -14.07 26.42 -10.31
CA VAL A 354 -14.90 26.65 -9.12
C VAL A 354 -15.22 28.15 -8.97
N ALA A 355 -16.50 28.51 -8.95
CA ALA A 355 -16.95 29.90 -8.84
C ALA A 355 -16.67 30.55 -7.47
N GLN A 356 -16.51 29.72 -6.42
CA GLN A 356 -16.17 30.16 -5.06
C GLN A 356 -14.87 29.50 -4.60
N ALA A 357 -14.04 30.28 -3.89
CA ALA A 357 -12.84 29.75 -3.26
C ALA A 357 -13.23 28.74 -2.17
N PRO A 358 -12.56 27.58 -2.10
CA PRO A 358 -12.83 26.59 -1.08
C PRO A 358 -12.44 27.11 0.29
N ASP A 359 -13.20 26.67 1.28
CA ASP A 359 -13.07 27.01 2.69
C ASP A 359 -13.21 25.74 3.56
N VAL A 360 -13.08 25.87 4.88
CA VAL A 360 -13.40 24.80 5.84
C VAL A 360 -14.76 24.17 5.51
N GLY A 361 -14.82 22.85 5.48
CA GLY A 361 -16.02 22.08 5.15
C GLY A 361 -16.30 21.95 3.65
N SER A 362 -15.43 22.42 2.76
CA SER A 362 -15.58 22.17 1.31
C SER A 362 -15.27 20.71 0.99
N ALA A 363 -16.05 20.13 0.07
CA ALA A 363 -15.87 18.76 -0.42
C ALA A 363 -15.38 18.73 -1.86
N ALA A 364 -14.44 17.84 -2.16
CA ALA A 364 -13.92 17.62 -3.51
C ALA A 364 -13.58 16.15 -3.74
N TYR A 365 -13.63 15.69 -4.99
CA TYR A 365 -13.02 14.41 -5.34
C TYR A 365 -11.49 14.49 -5.31
N ILE A 366 -10.85 13.39 -4.95
CA ILE A 366 -9.39 13.30 -4.94
C ILE A 366 -8.86 13.31 -6.39
N PRO A 367 -7.88 14.16 -6.73
CA PRO A 367 -7.28 14.18 -8.07
C PRO A 367 -6.50 12.89 -8.32
N LEU A 368 -6.70 12.29 -9.49
CA LEU A 368 -5.93 11.13 -9.94
C LEU A 368 -4.77 11.59 -10.84
N PRO A 369 -3.64 10.85 -10.84
CA PRO A 369 -2.56 11.12 -11.78
C PRO A 369 -3.08 11.00 -13.23
N PRO A 370 -2.61 11.86 -14.14
CA PRO A 370 -3.05 11.82 -15.54
C PRO A 370 -2.72 10.47 -16.19
N GLN A 371 -3.71 9.83 -16.80
CA GLN A 371 -3.52 8.63 -17.62
C GLN A 371 -3.14 9.03 -19.06
N GLU A 372 -2.54 8.11 -19.86
CA GLU A 372 -1.88 8.32 -21.18
C GLU A 372 -2.77 8.85 -22.33
N SER A 373 -3.65 9.82 -22.08
CA SER A 373 -4.35 10.69 -23.05
C SER A 373 -5.33 11.68 -22.39
N GLN A 374 -5.46 11.70 -21.06
CA GLN A 374 -6.48 12.48 -20.36
C GLN A 374 -5.87 13.30 -19.20
N VAL A 375 -6.01 14.62 -19.28
CA VAL A 375 -5.57 15.58 -18.25
C VAL A 375 -6.78 15.93 -17.39
N GLY A 376 -6.63 15.90 -16.06
CA GLY A 376 -7.66 16.36 -15.11
C GLY A 376 -8.76 15.34 -14.83
N PHE A 377 -8.39 14.18 -14.28
CA PHE A 377 -9.34 13.21 -13.73
C PHE A 377 -9.31 13.22 -12.21
N SER A 378 -10.46 12.92 -11.60
CA SER A 378 -10.60 12.72 -10.17
C SER A 378 -11.16 11.33 -9.90
N SER A 379 -11.02 10.89 -8.65
CA SER A 379 -11.61 9.65 -8.14
C SER A 379 -13.12 9.62 -8.40
N GLY A 380 -13.66 8.44 -8.66
CA GLY A 380 -15.09 8.24 -8.87
C GLY A 380 -15.89 8.18 -7.58
N SER A 381 -15.30 7.88 -6.42
CA SER A 381 -16.01 7.84 -5.14
C SER A 381 -15.25 8.43 -3.97
N GLN A 382 -13.94 8.62 -4.02
CA GLN A 382 -13.21 9.16 -2.88
C GLN A 382 -13.37 10.68 -2.78
N VAL A 383 -13.93 11.11 -1.66
CA VAL A 383 -14.26 12.50 -1.35
C VAL A 383 -13.42 12.96 -0.17
N LEU A 384 -12.76 14.10 -0.37
CA LEU A 384 -12.08 14.87 0.65
C LEU A 384 -13.04 15.91 1.24
N LEU A 385 -13.06 16.05 2.56
CA LEU A 385 -13.70 17.13 3.32
C LEU A 385 -12.63 17.96 4.03
N ALA A 386 -12.57 19.26 3.71
CA ALA A 386 -11.56 20.16 4.24
C ALA A 386 -11.77 20.47 5.74
N LEU A 387 -10.78 20.16 6.59
CA LEU A 387 -10.78 20.50 8.02
C LEU A 387 -10.23 21.91 8.29
N VAL A 388 -9.41 22.41 7.38
CA VAL A 388 -8.88 23.78 7.37
C VAL A 388 -9.15 24.42 6.01
N GLN A 389 -8.95 25.73 5.92
CA GLN A 389 -9.03 26.44 4.65
C GLN A 389 -8.01 25.85 3.65
N PRO A 390 -8.45 25.29 2.50
CA PRO A 390 -7.51 24.76 1.51
C PRO A 390 -6.61 25.87 0.95
N PRO A 391 -5.33 25.58 0.66
CA PRO A 391 -4.45 26.57 0.05
C PRO A 391 -5.01 27.00 -1.31
N ALA A 392 -4.81 28.26 -1.70
CA ALA A 392 -5.35 28.81 -2.95
C ALA A 392 -4.94 28.01 -4.21
N GLN A 393 -3.82 27.28 -4.14
CA GLN A 393 -3.33 26.41 -5.22
C GLN A 393 -4.13 25.11 -5.35
N ALA A 394 -4.89 24.69 -4.33
CA ALA A 394 -5.75 23.51 -4.39
C ALA A 394 -6.89 23.67 -5.39
N VAL A 395 -7.37 24.91 -5.61
CA VAL A 395 -8.45 25.21 -6.58
C VAL A 395 -8.09 24.78 -7.99
N ALA A 396 -6.80 24.80 -8.35
CA ALA A 396 -6.35 24.43 -9.69
C ALA A 396 -6.35 22.91 -9.93
N ASN A 397 -6.49 22.09 -8.89
CA ASN A 397 -6.27 20.65 -8.97
C ASN A 397 -7.45 19.81 -8.48
N TYR A 398 -8.33 20.37 -7.64
CA TYR A 398 -9.45 19.65 -7.03
C TYR A 398 -10.77 20.11 -7.62
N SER A 399 -11.63 19.14 -7.96
CA SER A 399 -13.00 19.40 -8.37
C SER A 399 -13.89 19.52 -7.13
N PHE A 400 -13.98 20.74 -6.59
CA PHE A 400 -14.86 21.03 -5.45
C PHE A 400 -16.31 21.06 -5.91
N PHE A 401 -17.16 20.31 -5.22
CA PHE A 401 -18.57 20.11 -5.63
C PHE A 401 -19.57 20.29 -4.49
N ALA A 402 -19.12 20.47 -3.24
CA ALA A 402 -20.02 20.71 -2.13
C ALA A 402 -19.39 21.57 -1.02
N LYS A 403 -20.25 22.12 -0.16
CA LYS A 403 -19.87 22.85 1.04
C LYS A 403 -20.72 22.42 2.23
N MET A 404 -20.06 22.16 3.35
CA MET A 404 -20.74 21.88 4.61
C MET A 404 -21.55 23.08 5.10
N VAL A 405 -22.78 22.81 5.50
CA VAL A 405 -23.69 23.79 6.10
C VAL A 405 -23.97 23.50 7.58
N GLU A 406 -23.88 22.24 8.01
CA GLU A 406 -24.04 21.80 9.41
C GLU A 406 -23.12 20.61 9.73
N GLY A 407 -22.81 20.41 11.03
CA GLY A 407 -22.01 19.27 11.50
C GLY A 407 -20.50 19.49 11.55
N LEU A 408 -20.01 20.73 11.64
CA LEU A 408 -18.57 21.01 11.71
C LEU A 408 -17.90 20.45 12.97
N ASP A 409 -18.61 20.43 14.10
CA ASP A 409 -18.16 19.79 15.34
C ASP A 409 -18.06 18.27 15.18
N VAL A 410 -19.03 17.65 14.52
CA VAL A 410 -19.00 16.23 14.15
C VAL A 410 -17.80 15.93 13.25
N LEU A 411 -17.60 16.73 12.19
CA LEU A 411 -16.46 16.57 11.29
C LEU A 411 -15.12 16.58 12.03
N ASN A 412 -14.96 17.48 13.02
CA ASN A 412 -13.73 17.57 13.81
C ASN A 412 -13.56 16.44 14.83
N ALA A 413 -14.63 15.71 15.14
CA ALA A 413 -14.61 14.58 16.07
C ALA A 413 -14.35 13.24 15.37
N LEU A 414 -14.55 13.15 14.05
CA LEU A 414 -14.35 11.93 13.28
C LEU A 414 -12.89 11.47 13.28
N THR A 415 -12.73 10.16 13.37
CA THR A 415 -11.46 9.42 13.33
C THR A 415 -11.55 8.31 12.28
N THR A 416 -10.43 7.62 12.01
CA THR A 416 -10.43 6.45 11.12
C THR A 416 -11.16 5.23 11.70
N ASP A 417 -11.55 5.26 12.97
CA ASP A 417 -12.39 4.23 13.60
C ASP A 417 -13.89 4.45 13.32
N ASP A 418 -14.25 5.58 12.70
CA ASP A 418 -15.62 5.96 12.39
C ASP A 418 -16.04 5.54 10.98
N THR A 419 -17.35 5.54 10.73
CA THR A 419 -17.95 5.15 9.45
C THR A 419 -19.02 6.13 9.00
N ILE A 420 -19.15 6.30 7.68
CA ILE A 420 -20.35 6.86 7.07
C ILE A 420 -21.44 5.79 7.14
N GLU A 421 -22.39 5.93 8.05
CA GLU A 421 -23.48 4.96 8.24
C GLU A 421 -24.46 5.01 7.06
N SER A 422 -24.79 6.21 6.59
CA SER A 422 -25.58 6.39 5.37
C SER A 422 -25.42 7.77 4.74
N VAL A 423 -25.70 7.87 3.44
CA VAL A 423 -25.78 9.16 2.72
C VAL A 423 -27.13 9.31 2.03
N THR A 424 -27.90 10.34 2.38
CA THR A 424 -29.20 10.62 1.75
C THR A 424 -29.18 11.95 1.01
N ILE A 425 -29.85 12.00 -0.15
CA ILE A 425 -29.94 13.20 -0.98
C ILE A 425 -31.35 13.78 -0.88
N SER A 426 -31.44 15.08 -0.67
CA SER A 426 -32.68 15.85 -0.81
C SER A 426 -32.54 16.86 -1.94
N GLU A 427 -33.59 16.98 -2.75
CA GLU A 427 -33.70 17.92 -3.86
C GLU A 427 -34.72 19.02 -3.52
N SER A 428 -34.43 20.26 -3.87
CA SER A 428 -35.37 21.38 -3.76
C SER A 428 -35.37 22.26 -5.01
N GLU A 429 -36.53 22.88 -5.28
CA GLU A 429 -36.74 23.79 -6.41
C GLU A 429 -35.93 25.10 -6.34
#